data_AF-A0A1F7YWP8-F1
#
_entry.id   AF-A0A1F7YWP8-F1
#
_cell.length_a   1.000
_cell.length_b   1.000
_cell.length_c   1.000
_cell.angle_alpha   90.00
_cell.angle_beta   90.00
_cell.angle_gamma   90.00
#
_symmetry.space_group_name_H-M   'P 1'
#
loop_
_entity.id
_entity.type
_entity.pdbx_description
1 polymer ?
#
loop_
_entity_poly.entity_id
_entity_poly.type
_entity_poly.pdbx_seq_one_letter_code
_entity_poly.pdbx_strand_id
1 'polypeptide(L)'
;MINFVLIRIAFSIIGIVIFLFIFWNRLREDYSESIIFTSAFYVLFGMFISTLASLYFFEKWWFWLALLGGVVATWLAIFRFKLRVFEVVESNVLGSLTLLSLVYLYNLVQSKDILSGSATLICLALIILFIYFDKHYKDFTWYKSGRIGFSGLTILGLFFLIRAAVALFFHDMISFVSGYEVVLSGIIAFVSFLTVFNLAKVKS
;
A
#
# COMPACT_ATOMS: atom_id res chain seq x y z
N MET A 1 -14.05 24.59 -14.66
CA MET A 1 -12.84 23.75 -14.89
C MET A 1 -11.76 23.91 -13.81
N ILE A 2 -11.53 25.13 -13.27
CA ILE A 2 -10.51 25.40 -12.22
C ILE A 2 -10.74 24.60 -10.91
N ASN A 3 -11.98 24.24 -10.56
CA ASN A 3 -12.31 23.64 -9.26
C ASN A 3 -11.75 22.21 -9.08
N PHE A 4 -11.80 21.34 -10.10
CA PHE A 4 -11.39 19.94 -9.95
C PHE A 4 -9.87 19.74 -9.90
N VAL A 5 -9.10 20.62 -10.54
CA VAL A 5 -7.63 20.58 -10.48
C VAL A 5 -7.15 20.93 -9.08
N LEU A 6 -7.72 21.98 -8.47
CA LEU A 6 -7.39 22.39 -7.10
C LEU A 6 -7.75 21.29 -6.09
N ILE A 7 -8.92 20.66 -6.24
CA ILE A 7 -9.32 19.53 -5.38
C ILE A 7 -8.33 18.36 -5.53
N ARG A 8 -7.93 18.00 -6.75
CA ARG A 8 -6.94 16.93 -6.99
C ARG A 8 -5.62 17.23 -6.29
N ILE A 9 -5.10 18.45 -6.47
CA ILE A 9 -3.85 18.88 -5.84
C ILE A 9 -3.97 18.82 -4.31
N ALA A 10 -5.09 19.28 -3.74
CA ALA A 10 -5.33 19.22 -2.31
C ALA A 10 -5.33 17.77 -1.78
N PHE A 11 -6.06 16.85 -2.43
CA PHE A 11 -6.07 15.43 -2.07
C PHE A 11 -4.68 14.79 -2.15
N SER A 12 -3.91 15.09 -3.21
CA SER A 12 -2.54 14.60 -3.35
C SER A 12 -1.62 15.12 -2.25
N ILE A 13 -1.68 16.43 -1.93
CA ILE A 13 -0.87 17.03 -0.87
C ILE A 13 -1.23 16.41 0.49
N ILE A 14 -2.52 16.30 0.81
CA ILE A 14 -3.00 15.70 2.06
C ILE A 14 -2.51 14.25 2.15
N GLY A 15 -2.64 13.48 1.07
CA GLY A 15 -2.19 12.10 1.03
C GLY A 15 -0.68 11.96 1.24
N ILE A 16 0.12 12.80 0.57
CA ILE A 16 1.57 12.83 0.75
C ILE A 16 1.94 13.17 2.20
N VAL A 17 1.31 14.19 2.79
CA VAL A 17 1.58 14.59 4.18
C VAL A 17 1.23 13.46 5.15
N ILE A 18 0.07 12.82 4.98
CA ILE A 18 -0.34 11.69 5.84
C ILE A 18 0.61 10.49 5.65
N PHE A 19 1.01 10.18 4.42
CA PHE A 19 1.99 9.13 4.15
C PHE A 19 3.31 9.40 4.88
N LEU A 20 3.85 10.61 4.74
CA LEU A 20 5.09 11.02 5.41
C LEU A 20 4.96 10.94 6.93
N PHE A 21 3.84 11.39 7.49
CA PHE A 21 3.57 11.31 8.92
C PHE A 21 3.50 9.87 9.42
N ILE A 22 2.78 8.97 8.73
CA ILE A 22 2.70 7.55 9.08
C ILE A 22 4.08 6.89 9.03
N PHE A 23 4.83 7.14 7.95
CA PHE A 23 6.14 6.56 7.72
C PHE A 23 7.16 7.04 8.79
N TRP A 24 7.13 8.34 9.12
CA TRP A 24 7.91 8.90 10.22
C TRP A 24 7.52 8.31 11.56
N ASN A 25 6.23 8.31 11.90
CA ASN A 25 5.76 7.89 13.21
C ASN A 25 6.11 6.42 13.53
N ARG A 26 6.13 5.55 12.52
CA ARG A 26 6.49 4.12 12.71
C ARG A 26 7.99 3.87 12.79
N LEU A 27 8.83 4.70 12.19
CA LEU A 27 10.27 4.45 12.08
C LEU A 27 11.12 5.34 13.00
N ARG A 28 10.55 6.39 13.59
CA ARG A 28 11.28 7.39 14.41
C ARG A 28 11.99 6.82 15.65
N GLU A 29 11.58 5.66 16.13
CA GLU A 29 12.19 5.04 17.32
C GLU A 29 13.54 4.39 16.99
N ASP A 30 13.72 3.89 15.77
CA ASP A 30 14.88 3.10 15.36
C ASP A 30 15.83 3.84 14.39
N TYR A 31 15.36 4.89 13.72
CA TYR A 31 16.11 5.55 12.63
C TYR A 31 16.11 7.08 12.77
N SER A 32 17.15 7.73 12.24
CA SER A 32 17.21 9.20 12.21
C SER A 32 16.22 9.78 11.21
N GLU A 33 15.69 10.97 11.52
CA GLU A 33 14.69 11.65 10.68
C GLU A 33 15.14 11.79 9.22
N SER A 34 16.41 12.14 9.00
CA SER A 34 17.00 12.27 7.67
C SER A 34 16.89 10.97 6.85
N ILE A 35 17.19 9.82 7.46
CA ILE A 35 17.06 8.51 6.80
C ILE A 35 15.60 8.21 6.50
N ILE A 36 14.70 8.47 7.45
CA ILE A 36 13.28 8.16 7.31
C ILE A 36 12.66 8.97 6.17
N PHE A 37 12.84 10.30 6.19
CA PHE A 37 12.30 11.18 5.16
C PHE A 37 12.92 10.91 3.78
N THR A 38 14.24 10.69 3.71
CA THR A 38 14.90 10.35 2.43
C THR A 38 14.33 9.04 1.85
N SER A 39 14.11 8.04 2.69
CA SER A 39 13.51 6.77 2.28
C SER A 39 12.06 6.94 1.82
N ALA A 40 11.26 7.71 2.57
CA ALA A 40 9.88 8.02 2.19
C ALA A 40 9.81 8.78 0.85
N PHE A 41 10.71 9.74 0.63
CA PHE A 41 10.83 10.46 -0.64
C PHE A 41 11.23 9.53 -1.79
N TYR A 42 12.11 8.55 -1.57
CA TYR A 42 12.42 7.56 -2.60
C TYR A 42 11.14 6.84 -3.02
N VAL A 43 10.35 6.34 -2.07
CA VAL A 43 9.10 5.62 -2.35
C VAL A 43 8.11 6.51 -3.11
N LEU A 44 7.83 7.71 -2.60
CA LEU A 44 6.92 8.65 -3.25
C LEU A 44 7.39 9.04 -4.66
N PHE A 45 8.69 9.26 -4.85
CA PHE A 45 9.28 9.60 -6.14
C PHE A 45 9.21 8.43 -7.13
N GLY A 46 9.47 7.20 -6.67
CA GLY A 46 9.33 5.98 -7.47
C GLY A 46 7.88 5.76 -7.93
N MET A 47 6.91 5.95 -7.02
CA MET A 47 5.48 5.92 -7.35
C MET A 47 5.11 7.02 -8.34
N PHE A 48 5.61 8.25 -8.14
CA PHE A 48 5.34 9.40 -8.99
C PHE A 48 5.85 9.19 -10.42
N ILE A 49 7.13 8.84 -10.60
CA ILE A 49 7.71 8.58 -11.93
C ILE A 49 6.96 7.46 -12.65
N SER A 50 6.65 6.37 -11.94
CA SER A 50 6.00 5.22 -12.57
C SER A 50 4.53 5.50 -12.91
N THR A 51 3.86 6.33 -12.12
CA THR A 51 2.53 6.86 -12.44
C THR A 51 2.60 7.76 -13.66
N LEU A 52 3.57 8.69 -13.73
CA LEU A 52 3.78 9.51 -14.92
C LEU A 52 4.02 8.64 -16.16
N ALA A 53 4.90 7.64 -16.06
CA ALA A 53 5.15 6.71 -17.15
C ALA A 53 3.87 5.98 -17.59
N SER A 54 3.01 5.57 -16.64
CA SER A 54 1.73 4.94 -16.97
C SER A 54 0.83 5.83 -17.83
N LEU A 55 0.82 7.15 -17.59
CA LEU A 55 -0.02 8.08 -18.35
C LEU A 55 0.40 8.17 -19.82
N TYR A 56 1.67 7.94 -20.14
CA TYR A 56 2.19 8.01 -21.52
C TYR A 56 2.18 6.66 -22.23
N PHE A 57 2.44 5.56 -21.52
CA PHE A 57 2.65 4.25 -22.14
C PHE A 57 1.50 3.26 -21.90
N PHE A 58 0.92 3.23 -20.70
CA PHE A 58 -0.03 2.19 -20.27
C PHE A 58 -1.01 2.72 -19.22
N GLU A 59 -1.98 3.55 -19.63
CA GLU A 59 -2.87 4.27 -18.69
C GLU A 59 -3.62 3.32 -17.74
N LYS A 60 -4.13 2.20 -18.27
CA LYS A 60 -4.83 1.18 -17.46
C LYS A 60 -3.93 0.49 -16.42
N TRP A 61 -2.61 0.56 -16.59
CA TRP A 61 -1.63 -0.04 -15.69
C TRP A 61 -1.13 0.91 -14.61
N TRP A 62 -1.74 2.09 -14.44
CA TRP A 62 -1.31 3.09 -13.47
C TRP A 62 -1.08 2.52 -12.06
N PHE A 63 -2.00 1.67 -11.58
CA PHE A 63 -1.89 1.05 -10.26
C PHE A 63 -0.66 0.14 -10.17
N TRP A 64 -0.50 -0.76 -11.14
CA TRP A 64 0.59 -1.72 -11.17
C TRP A 64 1.96 -1.07 -11.35
N LEU A 65 2.04 -0.04 -12.21
CA LEU A 65 3.28 0.72 -12.40
C LEU A 65 3.62 1.55 -11.17
N ALA A 66 2.65 2.22 -10.55
CA ALA A 66 2.86 2.93 -9.28
C ALA A 66 3.35 1.99 -8.17
N LEU A 67 2.72 0.82 -8.04
CA LEU A 67 3.13 -0.22 -7.09
C LEU A 67 4.57 -0.69 -7.36
N LEU A 68 4.90 -1.01 -8.61
CA LEU A 68 6.24 -1.45 -8.99
C LEU A 68 7.29 -0.38 -8.68
N GLY A 69 7.01 0.88 -9.03
CA GLY A 69 7.87 2.02 -8.72
C GLY A 69 8.10 2.20 -7.22
N GLY A 70 7.03 2.11 -6.42
CA GLY A 70 7.10 2.17 -4.96
C GLY A 70 7.89 1.01 -4.36
N VAL A 71 7.71 -0.21 -4.87
CA VAL A 71 8.44 -1.42 -4.43
C VAL A 71 9.93 -1.31 -4.76
N VAL A 72 10.29 -0.95 -6.00
CA VAL A 72 11.69 -0.78 -6.40
C VAL A 72 12.37 0.30 -5.57
N ALA A 73 11.70 1.43 -5.35
CA ALA A 73 12.24 2.51 -4.55
C ALA A 73 12.35 2.16 -3.06
N THR A 74 11.41 1.37 -2.53
CA THR A 74 11.48 0.82 -1.17
C THR A 74 12.70 -0.09 -1.02
N TRP A 75 12.92 -1.01 -1.97
CA TRP A 75 14.09 -1.88 -1.96
C TRP A 75 15.39 -1.09 -2.06
N LEU A 76 15.44 -0.07 -2.92
CA LEU A 76 16.59 0.84 -3.01
C LEU A 76 16.88 1.50 -1.65
N ALA A 77 15.86 2.01 -0.96
CA ALA A 77 16.02 2.61 0.36
C ALA A 77 16.49 1.59 1.41
N ILE A 78 15.88 0.39 1.45
CA ILE A 78 16.27 -0.70 2.35
C ILE A 78 17.75 -1.04 2.18
N PHE A 79 18.21 -1.27 0.94
CA PHE A 79 19.60 -1.65 0.71
C PHE A 79 20.58 -0.49 0.97
N ARG A 80 20.22 0.73 0.57
CA ARG A 80 21.07 1.91 0.75
C ARG A 80 21.27 2.26 2.23
N PHE A 81 20.20 2.19 3.03
CA PHE A 81 20.22 2.62 4.43
C PHE A 81 20.21 1.47 5.43
N LYS A 82 20.26 0.21 4.95
CA LYS A 82 20.26 -1.01 5.76
C LYS A 82 19.07 -1.10 6.73
N LEU A 83 17.90 -0.68 6.27
CA LEU A 83 16.67 -0.70 7.07
C LEU A 83 16.16 -2.13 7.26
N ARG A 84 15.47 -2.39 8.36
CA ARG A 84 14.82 -3.68 8.58
C ARG A 84 13.60 -3.81 7.65
N VAL A 85 13.63 -4.82 6.79
CA VAL A 85 12.65 -5.03 5.71
C VAL A 85 11.20 -4.97 6.23
N PHE A 86 10.89 -5.70 7.31
CA PHE A 86 9.50 -5.83 7.77
C PHE A 86 8.94 -4.54 8.39
N GLU A 87 9.75 -3.74 9.08
CA GLU A 87 9.34 -2.44 9.63
C GLU A 87 9.00 -1.46 8.49
N VAL A 88 9.83 -1.43 7.45
CA VAL A 88 9.62 -0.58 6.28
C VAL A 88 8.41 -1.05 5.48
N VAL A 89 8.24 -2.36 5.28
CA VAL A 89 7.07 -2.92 4.59
C VAL A 89 5.78 -2.57 5.33
N GLU A 90 5.72 -2.73 6.66
CA GLU A 90 4.54 -2.35 7.43
C GLU A 90 4.21 -0.87 7.31
N SER A 91 5.23 -0.02 7.42
CA SER A 91 5.07 1.42 7.29
C SER A 91 4.59 1.82 5.90
N ASN A 92 5.13 1.17 4.86
CA ASN A 92 4.75 1.43 3.49
C ASN A 92 3.34 0.90 3.16
N VAL A 93 2.93 -0.25 3.70
CA VAL A 93 1.58 -0.80 3.51
C VAL A 93 0.53 0.15 4.10
N LEU A 94 0.72 0.58 5.35
CA LEU A 94 -0.22 1.49 6.01
C LEU A 94 -0.26 2.87 5.31
N GLY A 95 0.90 3.42 4.96
CA GLY A 95 0.99 4.67 4.22
C GLY A 95 0.34 4.59 2.84
N SER A 96 0.65 3.54 2.07
CA SER A 96 0.13 3.34 0.72
C SER A 96 -1.38 3.09 0.69
N LEU A 97 -1.93 2.36 1.67
CA LEU A 97 -3.38 2.20 1.81
C LEU A 97 -4.09 3.53 2.07
N THR A 98 -3.45 4.42 2.83
CA THR A 98 -3.98 5.76 3.11
C THR A 98 -3.92 6.66 1.89
N LEU A 99 -2.84 6.60 1.11
CA LEU A 99 -2.76 7.28 -0.19
C LEU A 99 -3.85 6.76 -1.14
N LEU A 100 -3.98 5.44 -1.24
CA LEU A 100 -4.91 4.80 -2.16
C LEU A 100 -6.37 5.09 -1.79
N SER A 101 -6.71 5.13 -0.49
CA SER A 101 -8.06 5.51 -0.05
C SER A 101 -8.41 6.94 -0.45
N LEU A 102 -7.45 7.88 -0.39
CA LEU A 102 -7.65 9.26 -0.85
C LEU A 102 -7.77 9.36 -2.37
N VAL A 103 -7.04 8.55 -3.13
CA VAL A 103 -7.20 8.47 -4.59
C VAL A 103 -8.62 8.00 -4.95
N TYR A 104 -9.09 6.93 -4.32
CA TYR A 104 -10.46 6.44 -4.56
C TYR A 104 -11.53 7.42 -4.07
N LEU A 105 -11.30 8.10 -2.94
CA LEU A 105 -12.23 9.12 -2.44
C LEU A 105 -12.30 10.33 -3.39
N TYR A 106 -11.17 10.77 -3.93
CA TYR A 106 -11.14 11.80 -4.97
C TYR A 106 -11.95 11.38 -6.20
N ASN A 107 -11.75 10.13 -6.67
CA ASN A 107 -12.50 9.60 -7.81
C ASN A 107 -14.01 9.56 -7.54
N LEU A 108 -14.43 9.17 -6.33
CA LEU A 108 -15.82 9.22 -5.90
C LEU A 108 -16.38 10.65 -5.97
N VAL A 109 -15.64 11.64 -5.43
CA VAL A 109 -16.08 13.05 -5.44
C VAL A 109 -16.17 13.62 -6.86
N GLN A 110 -15.20 13.28 -7.72
CA GLN A 110 -15.12 13.80 -9.08
C GLN A 110 -16.14 13.17 -10.03
N SER A 111 -16.24 11.84 -10.01
CA SER A 111 -16.99 11.06 -11.00
C SER A 111 -18.31 10.49 -10.47
N LYS A 112 -18.54 10.54 -9.15
CA LYS A 112 -19.64 9.85 -8.45
C LYS A 112 -19.65 8.32 -8.66
N ASP A 113 -18.50 7.75 -9.00
CA ASP A 113 -18.35 6.31 -9.15
C ASP A 113 -18.47 5.58 -7.80
N ILE A 114 -19.55 4.80 -7.67
CA ILE A 114 -19.85 4.02 -6.46
C ILE A 114 -18.76 2.98 -6.18
N LEU A 115 -18.15 2.41 -7.22
CA LEU A 115 -17.09 1.41 -7.05
C LEU A 115 -15.85 2.01 -6.38
N SER A 116 -15.47 3.24 -6.75
CA SER A 116 -14.45 4.02 -6.06
C SER A 116 -14.83 4.30 -4.59
N GLY A 117 -16.10 4.57 -4.30
CA GLY A 117 -16.59 4.69 -2.93
C GLY A 117 -16.43 3.41 -2.10
N SER A 118 -16.82 2.25 -2.66
CA SER A 118 -16.61 0.94 -2.02
C SER A 118 -15.13 0.64 -1.81
N ALA A 119 -14.27 0.93 -2.79
CA ALA A 119 -12.83 0.73 -2.68
C ALA A 119 -12.22 1.60 -1.55
N THR A 120 -12.72 2.82 -1.36
CA THR A 120 -12.34 3.69 -0.24
C THR A 120 -12.68 3.05 1.10
N LEU A 121 -13.91 2.55 1.26
CA LEU A 121 -14.36 1.89 2.48
C LEU A 121 -13.56 0.62 2.78
N ILE A 122 -13.24 -0.18 1.75
CA ILE A 122 -12.38 -1.36 1.90
C ILE A 122 -10.98 -0.95 2.40
N CYS A 123 -10.36 0.08 1.82
CA CYS A 123 -9.06 0.57 2.29
C CYS A 123 -9.12 1.03 3.75
N LEU A 124 -10.18 1.76 4.15
CA LEU A 124 -10.37 2.19 5.54
C LEU A 124 -10.57 1.00 6.49
N ALA A 125 -11.36 0.00 6.10
CA ALA A 125 -11.56 -1.22 6.88
C ALA A 125 -10.24 -1.98 7.07
N LEU A 126 -9.41 -2.06 6.01
CA LEU A 126 -8.08 -2.66 6.08
C LEU A 126 -7.11 -1.86 6.97
N ILE A 127 -7.19 -0.53 6.98
CA ILE A 127 -6.41 0.31 7.92
C ILE A 127 -6.83 0.05 9.37
N ILE A 128 -8.13 -0.05 9.65
CA ILE A 128 -8.63 -0.39 11.00
C ILE A 128 -8.15 -1.79 11.40
N LEU A 129 -8.25 -2.76 10.49
CA LEU A 129 -7.78 -4.13 10.72
C LEU A 129 -6.26 -4.18 10.93
N PHE A 130 -5.50 -3.37 10.19
CA PHE A 130 -4.05 -3.22 10.39
C PHE A 130 -3.76 -2.77 11.81
N ILE A 131 -4.43 -1.72 12.31
CA ILE A 131 -4.22 -1.19 13.66
C ILE A 131 -4.59 -2.24 14.71
N TYR A 132 -5.68 -2.99 14.49
CA TYR A 132 -6.07 -4.08 15.36
C TYR A 132 -5.00 -5.18 15.43
N PHE A 133 -4.49 -5.64 14.27
CA PHE A 133 -3.41 -6.63 14.22
C PHE A 133 -2.11 -6.11 14.83
N ASP A 134 -1.73 -4.86 14.58
CA ASP A 134 -0.51 -4.26 15.14
C ASP A 134 -0.53 -4.26 16.67
N LYS A 135 -1.71 -4.11 17.27
CA LYS A 135 -1.89 -4.17 18.72
C LYS A 135 -1.93 -5.60 19.29
N HIS A 136 -2.48 -6.56 18.55
CA HIS A 136 -2.83 -7.88 19.06
C HIS A 136 -2.07 -9.06 18.43
N TYR A 137 -1.11 -8.82 17.53
CA TYR A 137 -0.49 -9.91 16.77
C TYR A 137 0.26 -10.93 17.63
N LYS A 138 0.72 -10.53 18.81
CA LYS A 138 1.41 -11.41 19.77
C LYS A 138 0.46 -12.36 20.51
N ASP A 139 -0.84 -12.07 20.51
CA ASP A 139 -1.86 -12.88 21.17
C ASP A 139 -2.30 -14.07 20.31
N PHE A 140 -1.94 -14.09 19.02
CA PHE A 140 -2.30 -15.18 18.12
C PHE A 140 -1.49 -16.45 18.41
N THR A 141 -2.19 -17.50 18.85
CA THR A 141 -1.62 -18.80 19.24
C THR A 141 -0.80 -19.49 18.14
N TRP A 142 -1.14 -19.24 16.87
CA TRP A 142 -0.44 -19.80 15.71
C TRP A 142 0.78 -18.96 15.29
N TYR A 143 0.88 -17.70 15.70
CA TYR A 143 1.98 -16.79 15.36
C TYR A 143 2.98 -16.68 16.51
N LYS A 144 3.75 -17.75 16.73
CA LYS A 144 4.66 -17.87 17.89
C LYS A 144 5.88 -16.95 17.83
N SER A 145 6.26 -16.48 16.64
CA SER A 145 7.49 -15.72 16.44
C SER A 145 7.48 -14.35 17.12
N GLY A 146 6.30 -13.72 17.22
CA GLY A 146 6.17 -12.37 17.79
C GLY A 146 6.99 -11.30 17.04
N ARG A 147 7.48 -11.59 15.84
CA ARG A 147 8.28 -10.67 15.01
C ARG A 147 7.40 -9.66 14.29
N ILE A 148 7.97 -8.46 14.10
CA ILE A 148 7.41 -7.38 13.28
C ILE A 148 7.25 -7.85 11.83
N GLY A 149 6.19 -7.43 11.15
CA GLY A 149 5.88 -7.81 9.76
C GLY A 149 4.54 -8.52 9.59
N PHE A 150 3.97 -9.05 10.68
CA PHE A 150 2.70 -9.78 10.66
C PHE A 150 1.57 -8.92 10.09
N SER A 151 1.39 -7.71 10.63
CA SER A 151 0.26 -6.84 10.29
C SER A 151 0.35 -6.37 8.86
N GLY A 152 1.54 -5.92 8.44
CA GLY A 152 1.77 -5.43 7.07
C GLY A 152 1.55 -6.52 6.03
N LEU A 153 2.16 -7.70 6.20
CA LEU A 153 2.02 -8.78 5.22
C LEU A 153 0.61 -9.36 5.19
N THR A 154 -0.05 -9.50 6.34
CA THR A 154 -1.44 -9.98 6.39
C THR A 154 -2.38 -9.02 5.67
N ILE A 155 -2.23 -7.72 5.91
CA ILE A 155 -3.07 -6.68 5.28
C ILE A 155 -2.74 -6.53 3.80
N LEU A 156 -1.48 -6.62 3.41
CA LEU A 156 -1.07 -6.68 2.00
C LEU A 156 -1.69 -7.89 1.30
N GLY A 157 -1.63 -9.06 1.93
CA GLY A 157 -2.23 -10.29 1.43
C GLY A 157 -3.76 -10.18 1.29
N LEU A 158 -4.45 -9.65 2.30
CA LEU A 158 -5.89 -9.42 2.28
C LEU A 158 -6.30 -8.39 1.21
N PHE A 159 -5.57 -7.28 1.09
CA PHE A 159 -5.82 -6.27 0.07
C PHE A 159 -5.79 -6.88 -1.33
N PHE A 160 -4.74 -7.64 -1.67
CA PHE A 160 -4.63 -8.27 -2.97
C PHE A 160 -5.59 -9.45 -3.15
N LEU A 161 -5.93 -10.18 -2.09
CA LEU A 161 -6.95 -11.23 -2.17
C LEU A 161 -8.34 -10.65 -2.49
N ILE A 162 -8.73 -9.58 -1.80
CA ILE A 162 -9.97 -8.85 -2.07
C ILE A 162 -9.96 -8.32 -3.49
N ARG A 163 -8.85 -7.73 -3.92
CA ARG A 163 -8.67 -7.22 -5.29
C ARG A 163 -8.85 -8.30 -6.35
N ALA A 164 -8.25 -9.49 -6.14
CA ALA A 164 -8.42 -10.65 -7.01
C ALA A 164 -9.88 -11.13 -7.04
N ALA A 165 -10.55 -11.19 -5.88
CA ALA A 165 -11.95 -11.58 -5.79
C ALA A 165 -12.88 -10.58 -6.51
N VAL A 166 -12.66 -9.28 -6.34
CA VAL A 166 -13.43 -8.23 -7.01
C VAL A 166 -13.22 -8.29 -8.53
N ALA A 167 -12.00 -8.58 -9.00
CA ALA A 167 -11.71 -8.74 -10.43
C ALA A 167 -12.44 -9.90 -11.12
N LEU A 168 -12.90 -10.91 -10.37
CA LEU A 168 -13.74 -11.98 -10.93
C LEU A 168 -15.15 -11.49 -11.32
N PHE A 169 -15.66 -10.46 -10.62
CA PHE A 169 -17.02 -9.96 -10.82
C PHE A 169 -17.07 -8.63 -11.57
N PHE A 170 -16.04 -7.78 -11.43
CA PHE A 170 -16.00 -6.42 -11.95
C PHE A 170 -14.75 -6.19 -12.81
N HIS A 171 -14.87 -6.41 -14.12
CA HIS A 171 -13.75 -6.32 -15.06
C HIS A 171 -13.37 -4.86 -15.41
N ASP A 172 -14.27 -3.90 -15.17
CA ASP A 172 -14.15 -2.50 -15.60
C ASP A 172 -13.74 -1.53 -14.48
N MET A 173 -13.20 -2.01 -13.36
CA MET A 173 -12.69 -1.10 -12.33
C MET A 173 -11.50 -0.27 -12.84
N ILE A 174 -11.46 1.02 -12.47
CA ILE A 174 -10.45 2.00 -12.91
C ILE A 174 -9.01 1.51 -12.69
N SER A 175 -8.78 0.72 -11.64
CA SER A 175 -7.44 0.22 -11.31
C SER A 175 -7.08 -1.12 -11.96
N PHE A 176 -7.97 -1.76 -12.72
CA PHE A 176 -7.77 -3.13 -13.20
C PHE A 176 -7.20 -3.22 -14.61
N VAL A 177 -6.33 -4.21 -14.79
CA VAL A 177 -5.80 -4.60 -16.10
C VAL A 177 -6.44 -5.93 -16.51
N SER A 178 -7.71 -5.85 -16.92
CA SER A 178 -8.49 -6.96 -17.51
C SER A 178 -8.20 -8.35 -16.89
N GLY A 179 -7.97 -9.39 -17.70
CA GLY A 179 -7.83 -10.77 -17.22
C GLY A 179 -6.57 -11.07 -16.41
N TYR A 180 -5.57 -10.17 -16.42
CA TYR A 180 -4.32 -10.38 -15.67
C TYR A 180 -4.46 -10.03 -14.18
N GLU A 181 -5.48 -9.25 -13.83
CA GLU A 181 -5.68 -8.70 -12.50
C GLU A 181 -5.81 -9.80 -11.43
N VAL A 182 -6.62 -10.83 -11.71
CA VAL A 182 -6.85 -11.96 -10.82
C VAL A 182 -5.56 -12.71 -10.54
N VAL A 183 -4.75 -12.95 -11.58
CA VAL A 183 -3.50 -13.71 -11.48
C VAL A 183 -2.44 -12.93 -10.71
N LEU A 184 -2.20 -11.67 -11.08
CA LEU A 184 -1.18 -10.83 -10.43
C LEU A 184 -1.51 -10.60 -8.95
N SER A 185 -2.77 -10.25 -8.66
CA SER A 185 -3.23 -10.06 -7.28
C SER A 185 -3.20 -11.37 -6.49
N GLY A 186 -3.60 -12.49 -7.09
CA GLY A 186 -3.51 -13.81 -6.47
C GLY A 186 -2.08 -14.22 -6.09
N ILE A 187 -1.10 -13.97 -6.97
CA ILE A 187 0.32 -14.25 -6.70
C ILE A 187 0.82 -13.42 -5.51
N ILE A 188 0.54 -12.12 -5.47
CA ILE A 188 1.00 -11.26 -4.36
C ILE A 188 0.33 -11.65 -3.04
N ALA A 189 -0.96 -11.99 -3.08
CA ALA A 189 -1.68 -12.48 -1.91
C ALA A 189 -1.05 -13.77 -1.38
N PHE A 190 -0.81 -14.74 -2.26
CA PHE A 190 -0.17 -16.01 -1.92
C PHE A 190 1.23 -15.82 -1.31
N VAL A 191 2.09 -15.02 -1.94
CA VAL A 191 3.45 -14.74 -1.46
C VAL A 191 3.41 -14.06 -0.09
N SER A 192 2.48 -13.14 0.12
CA SER A 192 2.32 -12.43 1.40
C SER A 192 1.93 -13.38 2.53
N PHE A 193 0.91 -14.22 2.32
CA PHE A 193 0.50 -15.23 3.32
C PHE A 193 1.55 -16.31 3.54
N LEU A 194 2.26 -16.75 2.49
CA LEU A 194 3.38 -17.68 2.63
C LEU A 194 4.51 -17.08 3.47
N THR A 195 4.79 -15.78 3.31
CA THR A 195 5.79 -15.07 4.10
C THR A 195 5.37 -14.98 5.57
N VAL A 196 4.09 -14.68 5.85
CA VAL A 196 3.55 -14.71 7.23
C VAL A 196 3.67 -16.10 7.85
N PHE A 197 3.34 -17.15 7.09
CA PHE A 197 3.47 -18.53 7.54
C PHE A 197 4.92 -18.90 7.86
N ASN A 198 5.87 -18.46 7.03
CA ASN A 198 7.29 -18.67 7.28
C ASN A 198 7.76 -17.91 8.52
N LEU A 199 7.34 -16.65 8.69
CA LEU A 199 7.62 -15.85 9.88
C LEU A 199 7.11 -16.54 11.14
N ALA A 200 5.89 -17.08 11.13
CA ALA A 200 5.29 -17.78 12.27
C ALA A 200 6.13 -18.95 12.79
N LYS A 201 6.90 -19.60 11.90
CA LYS A 201 7.75 -20.76 12.24
C LYS A 201 9.12 -20.38 12.78
N VAL A 202 9.57 -19.14 12.59
CA VAL A 202 10.88 -18.72 13.08
C VAL A 202 10.83 -18.65 14.60
N LYS A 203 11.55 -19.57 15.26
CA LYS A 203 11.72 -19.55 16.71
C LYS A 203 12.35 -18.21 17.13
N SER A 204 11.72 -17.54 18.09
CA SER A 204 12.28 -16.38 18.79
C SER A 204 13.46 -16.81 19.65
#